data_AF-A0A9E4KKQ2-F1
#
_entry.id   AF-A0A9E4KKQ2-F1
#
_cell.length_a   1.000
_cell.length_b   1.000
_cell.length_c   1.000
_cell.angle_alpha   90.00
_cell.angle_beta   90.00
_cell.angle_gamma   90.00
#
_symmetry.space_group_name_H-M   'P 1'
#
loop_
_entity.id
_entity.type
_entity.pdbx_description
1 polymer ?
#
loop_
_entity_poly.entity_id
_entity_poly.type
_entity_poly.pdbx_seq_one_letter_code
_entity_poly.pdbx_strand_id
1 'polypeptide(L)'
;MGIAKAKCPDCHRPLTIARMVCRDCGLTVQGEVEVAALGQLDLEDQVFVTAFLRSHGSIKRMEALFGISYPTVKNRLNRIVNNLDAS
;
A
#
# COMPACT_ATOMS: atom_id res chain seq x y z
N MET A 1 4.02 -8.99 -7.90
CA MET A 1 4.64 -9.11 -6.56
C MET A 1 4.91 -7.71 -6.05
N GLY A 2 4.26 -7.28 -4.97
CA GLY A 2 4.57 -5.99 -4.33
C GLY A 2 5.88 -6.11 -3.57
N ILE A 3 6.80 -5.18 -3.79
CA ILE A 3 8.13 -5.12 -3.14
C ILE A 3 8.04 -5.18 -1.61
N ALA A 4 6.95 -4.69 -1.02
CA ALA A 4 6.71 -4.69 0.42
C ALA A 4 6.53 -6.07 1.07
N LYS A 5 6.26 -7.13 0.29
CA LYS A 5 6.08 -8.51 0.81
C LYS A 5 7.20 -9.45 0.39
N ALA A 6 8.30 -8.93 -0.14
CA ALA A 6 9.45 -9.75 -0.51
C ALA A 6 10.05 -10.41 0.74
N LYS A 7 10.33 -11.70 0.67
CA LYS A 7 10.94 -12.48 1.76
C LYS A 7 12.23 -13.12 1.29
N CYS A 8 13.20 -13.25 2.19
CA CYS A 8 14.43 -13.96 1.93
C CYS A 8 14.14 -15.46 1.68
N PRO A 9 14.61 -16.06 0.58
CA PRO A 9 14.33 -17.46 0.28
C PRO A 9 14.98 -18.43 1.27
N ASP A 10 16.07 -18.02 1.93
CA ASP A 10 16.77 -18.87 2.89
C ASP A 10 16.13 -18.79 4.29
N CYS A 11 15.96 -17.58 4.83
CA CYS A 11 15.55 -17.38 6.22
C CYS A 11 14.09 -16.89 6.40
N HIS A 12 13.36 -16.67 5.30
CA HIS A 12 11.95 -16.25 5.27
C HIS A 12 11.63 -14.91 5.96
N ARG A 13 12.65 -14.14 6.36
CA ARG A 13 12.50 -12.79 6.92
C ARG A 13 12.16 -11.78 5.81
N PRO A 14 11.47 -10.66 6.14
CA PRO A 14 11.20 -9.59 5.18
C PRO A 14 12.51 -9.03 4.57
N LEU A 15 12.50 -8.81 3.25
CA LEU A 15 13.56 -8.09 2.54
C LEU A 15 13.30 -6.59 2.60
N THR A 16 14.36 -5.79 2.71
CA THR A 16 14.33 -4.32 2.65
C THR A 16 14.82 -3.82 1.30
N ILE A 17 14.43 -2.60 0.92
CA ILE A 17 14.95 -1.96 -0.28
C ILE A 17 16.33 -1.41 0.04
N ALA A 18 17.35 -1.79 -0.74
CA ALA A 18 18.74 -1.40 -0.51
C ALA A 18 19.30 -0.38 -1.52
N ARG A 19 18.57 -0.12 -2.61
CA ARG A 19 19.08 0.66 -3.75
C ARG A 19 17.98 1.40 -4.49
N MET A 20 18.19 2.69 -4.74
CA MET A 20 17.41 3.51 -5.66
C MET A 20 18.29 3.95 -6.84
N VAL A 21 17.70 4.00 -8.04
CA VAL A 21 18.40 4.40 -9.26
C VAL A 21 17.59 5.49 -9.97
N CYS A 22 18.21 6.65 -10.17
CA CYS A 22 17.66 7.68 -11.06
C CYS A 22 17.80 7.19 -12.51
N ARG A 23 16.68 7.12 -13.24
CA ARG A 23 16.67 6.62 -14.62
C ARG A 23 17.29 7.61 -15.62
N ASP A 24 17.31 8.89 -15.28
CA ASP A 24 17.73 9.95 -16.22
C ASP A 24 19.24 10.20 -16.17
N CYS A 25 19.84 10.20 -14.98
CA CYS A 25 21.28 10.48 -14.80
C CYS A 25 22.09 9.30 -14.26
N GLY A 26 21.45 8.17 -13.97
CA GLY A 26 22.11 6.97 -13.45
C GLY A 26 22.56 7.07 -11.98
N LEU A 27 22.29 8.19 -11.29
CA LEU A 27 22.60 8.35 -9.87
C LEU A 27 22.05 7.16 -9.08
N THR A 28 22.95 6.45 -8.41
CA THR A 28 22.60 5.34 -7.54
C THR A 28 22.76 5.76 -6.10
N VAL A 29 21.70 5.62 -5.31
CA VAL A 29 21.73 5.80 -3.86
C VAL A 29 21.60 4.41 -3.23
N GLN A 30 22.54 4.08 -2.34
CA GLN A 30 22.55 2.82 -1.58
C GLN A 30 22.39 3.13 -0.09
N GLY A 31 21.61 2.29 0.59
CA GLY A 31 21.29 2.42 2.01
C GLY A 31 20.05 1.63 2.36
N GLU A 32 19.70 1.57 3.63
CA GLU A 32 18.41 1.03 4.06
C GLU A 32 17.31 2.03 3.68
N VAL A 33 16.46 1.62 2.73
CA VAL A 33 15.32 2.42 2.28
C VAL A 33 14.07 1.78 2.82
N GLU A 34 13.36 2.53 3.66
CA GLU A 34 12.07 2.12 4.17
C GLU A 34 10.97 2.27 3.11
N VAL A 35 10.07 1.30 3.07
CA VAL A 35 8.85 1.39 2.27
C VAL A 35 7.85 2.26 3.04
N ALA A 36 7.39 3.35 2.42
CA ALA A 36 6.35 4.20 3.00
C ALA A 36 5.11 3.38 3.40
N ALA A 37 4.43 3.77 4.50
CA ALA A 37 3.32 3.01 5.10
C ALA A 37 2.25 2.54 4.09
N LEU A 38 1.83 3.42 3.16
CA LEU A 38 0.87 3.07 2.11
C LEU A 38 1.37 1.97 1.17
N GLY A 39 2.67 1.92 0.92
CA GLY A 39 3.30 0.89 0.10
C GLY A 39 3.36 -0.48 0.78
N GLN A 40 3.18 -0.52 2.11
CA GLN A 40 3.13 -1.76 2.90
C GLN A 40 1.75 -2.44 2.87
N LEU A 41 0.70 -1.69 2.52
CA LEU A 41 -0.62 -2.26 2.26
C LEU A 41 -0.56 -3.29 1.12
N ASP A 42 -1.46 -4.27 1.15
CA ASP A 42 -1.61 -5.15 -0.02
C ASP A 42 -2.15 -4.41 -1.24
N LEU A 43 -2.01 -5.02 -2.42
CA LEU A 43 -2.39 -4.38 -3.68
C LEU A 43 -3.87 -3.98 -3.70
N GLU A 44 -4.74 -4.80 -3.12
CA GLU A 44 -6.18 -4.52 -3.13
C GLU A 44 -6.51 -3.31 -2.25
N ASP A 45 -5.88 -3.19 -1.08
CA ASP A 45 -6.04 -2.06 -0.19
C ASP A 45 -5.41 -0.78 -0.77
N GLN A 46 -4.28 -0.88 -1.48
CA GLN A 46 -3.72 0.25 -2.23
C GLN A 46 -4.69 0.75 -3.31
N VAL A 47 -5.31 -0.16 -4.06
CA VAL A 47 -6.34 0.19 -5.07
C VAL A 47 -7.56 0.83 -4.40
N PHE A 48 -8.00 0.27 -3.27
CA PHE A 48 -9.14 0.79 -2.53
C PHE A 48 -8.90 2.20 -1.99
N VAL A 49 -7.74 2.46 -1.38
CA VAL A 49 -7.35 3.82 -0.92
C VAL A 49 -7.24 4.79 -2.09
N THR A 50 -6.63 4.37 -3.21
CA THR A 50 -6.54 5.20 -4.42
C THR A 50 -7.93 5.58 -4.95
N ALA A 51 -8.86 4.62 -4.99
CA ALA A 51 -10.23 4.85 -5.41
C ALA A 51 -10.99 5.78 -4.44
N PHE A 52 -10.75 5.65 -3.13
CA PHE A 52 -11.33 6.53 -2.12
C PHE A 52 -10.88 7.98 -2.30
N LEU A 53 -9.58 8.21 -2.52
CA LEU A 53 -9.02 9.53 -2.80
C LEU A 53 -9.58 10.13 -4.11
N ARG A 54 -9.65 9.33 -5.19
CA ARG A 54 -10.30 9.74 -6.45
C ARG A 54 -11.78 10.06 -6.30
N SER A 55 -12.43 9.43 -5.32
CA SER A 55 -13.82 9.68 -4.98
C SER A 55 -14.01 10.86 -4.02
N HIS A 56 -12.94 11.59 -3.68
CA HIS A 56 -12.91 12.67 -2.69
C HIS A 56 -13.47 12.23 -1.32
N GLY A 57 -13.21 10.98 -0.94
CA GLY A 57 -13.68 10.41 0.32
C GLY A 57 -15.16 10.00 0.35
N SER A 58 -15.86 10.01 -0.79
CA SER A 58 -17.28 9.66 -0.83
C SER A 58 -17.51 8.15 -0.67
N ILE A 59 -18.01 7.72 0.49
CA ILE A 59 -18.38 6.32 0.74
C ILE A 59 -19.46 5.85 -0.25
N LYS A 60 -20.46 6.70 -0.56
CA LYS A 60 -21.51 6.37 -1.53
C LYS A 60 -20.96 6.04 -2.92
N ARG A 61 -19.92 6.77 -3.38
CA ARG A 61 -19.25 6.45 -4.65
C ARG A 61 -18.48 5.13 -4.57
N MET A 62 -17.86 4.84 -3.43
CA MET A 62 -17.18 3.57 -3.19
C MET A 62 -18.15 2.39 -3.21
N GLU A 63 -19.34 2.53 -2.60
CA GLU A 63 -20.39 1.50 -2.66
C GLU A 63 -20.74 1.16 -4.11
N ALA A 64 -20.98 2.18 -4.93
CA ALA A 64 -21.29 2.00 -6.35
C ALA A 64 -20.12 1.42 -7.15
N LEU A 65 -18.89 1.90 -6.91
CA LEU A 65 -17.70 1.48 -7.65
C LEU A 65 -17.31 0.02 -7.36
N PHE A 66 -17.44 -0.41 -6.11
CA PHE A 66 -17.04 -1.75 -5.67
C PHE A 66 -18.22 -2.73 -5.56
N GLY A 67 -19.46 -2.26 -5.75
CA GLY A 67 -20.67 -3.09 -5.63
C GLY A 67 -20.89 -3.65 -4.23
N ILE A 68 -20.53 -2.88 -3.19
CA ILE A 68 -20.57 -3.31 -1.78
C ILE A 68 -21.37 -2.33 -0.93
N SER A 69 -21.86 -2.82 0.22
CA SER A 69 -22.66 -2.01 1.14
C SER A 69 -21.82 -0.98 1.90
N TYR A 70 -22.46 0.10 2.36
CA TYR A 70 -21.85 1.11 3.23
C TYR A 70 -21.08 0.50 4.42
N PRO A 71 -21.67 -0.44 5.22
CA PRO A 71 -20.93 -1.11 6.28
C PRO A 71 -19.66 -1.80 5.79
N THR A 72 -19.69 -2.43 4.61
CA THR A 72 -18.51 -3.10 4.03
C THR A 72 -17.41 -2.09 3.70
N VAL A 73 -17.74 -0.95 3.08
CA VAL A 73 -16.77 0.12 2.79
C VAL A 73 -16.17 0.64 4.10
N LYS A 74 -17.01 0.97 5.08
CA LYS A 74 -16.57 1.54 6.37
C LYS A 74 -15.69 0.56 7.15
N ASN A 75 -16.06 -0.71 7.22
CA ASN A 75 -15.27 -1.74 7.89
C ASN A 75 -13.91 -1.92 7.22
N ARG A 76 -13.86 -1.89 5.88
CA ARG A 76 -12.59 -1.96 5.15
C ARG A 76 -11.71 -0.74 5.41
N LEU A 77 -12.27 0.48 5.40
CA LEU A 77 -11.54 1.70 5.75
C LEU A 77 -10.95 1.61 7.16
N ASN A 78 -11.76 1.23 8.16
CA ASN A 78 -11.30 1.08 9.54
C ASN A 78 -10.15 0.05 9.66
N ARG A 79 -10.26 -1.09 8.97
CA ARG A 79 -9.18 -2.09 8.95
C ARG A 79 -7.89 -1.51 8.37
N ILE A 80 -7.98 -0.78 7.26
CA ILE A 80 -6.81 -0.17 6.61
C ILE A 80 -6.18 0.90 7.52
N VAL A 81 -6.99 1.77 8.13
CA VAL A 81 -6.51 2.80 9.06
C VAL A 81 -5.79 2.16 10.24
N ASN A 82 -6.38 1.14 10.86
CA ASN A 82 -5.75 0.41 11.96
C ASN A 82 -4.39 -0.20 11.57
N ASN A 83 -4.28 -0.72 10.34
CA ASN A 83 -3.00 -1.26 9.84
C ASN A 83 -1.95 -0.15 9.67
N LEU A 84 -2.36 1.04 9.22
CA LEU A 84 -1.46 2.19 9.04
C LEU A 84 -1.03 2.81 10.38
N ASP A 85 -1.92 2.85 11.38
CA ASP A 85 -1.62 3.39 12.71
C ASP A 85 -0.71 2.46 13.54
N ALA A 86 -0.68 1.17 13.20
CA ALA A 86 0.20 0.18 13.81
C ALA A 86 1.58 0.06 13.13
N SER A 87 1.81 0.81 12.04
CA SER A 87 3.05 0.78 11.24
C SER A 87 4.07 1.81 11.70
#